data_AF-A0A1W9UG24-F1
#
_entry.id   AF-A0A1W9UG24-F1
#
_cell.length_a   1.000
_cell.length_b   1.000
_cell.length_c   1.000
_cell.angle_alpha   90.00
_cell.angle_beta   90.00
_cell.angle_gamma   90.00
#
_symmetry.space_group_name_H-M   'P 1'
#
loop_
_entity.id
_entity.type
_entity.pdbx_description
1 polymer ?
#
loop_
_entity_poly.entity_id
_entity_poly.type
_entity_poly.pdbx_seq_one_letter_code
_entity_poly.pdbx_strand_id
1 'polypeptide(L)'
;YGPNWLAQRDAARARDGYICRHCGAAEREGRQHDVHHITPFRTFGYVPGVNDFYELANRLENLITLCAACHRRVERARGARGALSGLAYLLRNLAPLYLMCDPGDLGAAVQARAPETGLPTITLYDRAPGGSGLSAHLYELHDELLAAARDVVTRCPCAAGCPGCVGPAGDVECDTKALVTRLLEAIEGE
;
A
#
# COMPACT_ATOMS: atom_id res chain seq x y z
N TYR A 1 -12.90 7.49 -13.82
CA TYR A 1 -13.10 8.65 -12.93
C TYR A 1 -14.48 9.31 -13.08
N GLY A 2 -15.42 8.78 -13.87
CA GLY A 2 -16.76 9.35 -14.00
C GLY A 2 -16.84 10.59 -14.91
N PRO A 3 -18.05 11.10 -15.17
CA PRO A 3 -18.30 12.14 -16.18
C PRO A 3 -17.65 13.51 -15.91
N ASN A 4 -17.57 13.95 -14.65
CA ASN A 4 -17.05 15.30 -14.32
C ASN A 4 -15.52 15.38 -14.25
N TRP A 5 -14.81 14.28 -14.52
CA TRP A 5 -13.36 14.20 -14.29
C TRP A 5 -12.55 15.26 -15.02
N LEU A 6 -12.79 15.47 -16.31
CA LEU A 6 -12.01 16.43 -17.10
C LEU A 6 -12.15 17.85 -16.53
N ALA A 7 -13.38 18.25 -16.22
CA ALA A 7 -13.68 19.55 -15.63
C ALA A 7 -13.03 19.73 -14.25
N GLN A 8 -13.13 18.71 -13.38
CA GLN A 8 -12.54 18.77 -12.03
C GLN A 8 -11.01 18.72 -12.06
N ARG A 9 -10.42 17.96 -12.99
CA ARG A 9 -8.97 17.92 -13.20
C ARG A 9 -8.44 19.29 -13.61
N ASP A 10 -9.09 19.95 -14.57
CA ASP A 10 -8.66 21.27 -15.02
C ASP A 10 -8.93 22.34 -13.95
N ALA A 11 -10.02 22.24 -13.19
CA ALA A 11 -10.30 23.09 -12.04
C ALA A 11 -9.27 22.92 -10.90
N ALA A 12 -8.82 21.70 -10.61
CA ALA A 12 -7.77 21.43 -9.62
C ALA A 12 -6.43 22.06 -10.05
N ARG A 13 -6.07 21.94 -11.34
CA ARG A 13 -4.87 22.57 -11.90
C ARG A 13 -4.96 24.10 -11.84
N ALA A 14 -6.11 24.67 -12.19
CA ALA A 14 -6.34 26.11 -12.11
C ALA A 14 -6.29 26.63 -10.67
N ARG A 15 -6.93 25.94 -9.71
CA ARG A 15 -6.86 26.23 -8.27
C ARG A 15 -5.42 26.23 -7.77
N ASP A 16 -4.64 25.25 -8.20
CA ASP A 16 -3.25 25.08 -7.81
C ASP A 16 -2.30 26.01 -8.56
N GLY A 17 -2.81 26.89 -9.45
CA GLY A 17 -2.02 27.85 -10.21
C GLY A 17 -1.09 27.22 -11.24
N TYR A 18 -1.44 26.02 -11.74
CA TYR A 18 -0.62 25.24 -12.68
C TYR A 18 0.81 24.95 -12.17
N ILE A 19 0.97 24.88 -10.85
CA ILE A 19 2.23 24.48 -10.20
C ILE A 19 2.04 23.17 -9.44
N CYS A 20 3.10 22.36 -9.39
CA CYS A 20 3.15 21.16 -8.57
C CYS A 20 3.06 21.56 -7.09
N ARG A 21 2.05 21.05 -6.38
CA ARG A 21 1.83 21.35 -4.96
C ARG A 21 2.89 20.75 -4.02
N HIS A 22 3.76 19.89 -4.55
CA HIS A 22 4.77 19.17 -3.76
C HIS A 22 6.19 19.68 -3.94
N CYS A 23 6.52 20.26 -5.10
CA CYS A 23 7.87 20.77 -5.38
C CYS A 23 7.88 22.18 -6.00
N GLY A 24 6.72 22.78 -6.27
CA GLY A 24 6.61 24.12 -6.84
C GLY A 24 6.88 24.22 -8.35
N ALA A 25 7.24 23.13 -9.03
CA ALA A 25 7.52 23.16 -10.46
C ALA A 25 6.28 23.61 -11.27
N ALA A 26 6.42 24.61 -12.12
CA ALA A 26 5.39 25.03 -13.06
C ALA A 26 5.18 23.99 -14.18
N GLU A 27 3.98 23.99 -14.76
CA GLU A 27 3.72 23.25 -15.99
C GLU A 27 4.58 23.75 -17.14
N ARG A 28 4.85 22.86 -18.09
CA ARG A 28 5.59 23.19 -19.31
C ARG A 28 4.64 23.28 -20.47
N GLU A 29 4.99 24.07 -21.47
CA GLU A 29 4.25 24.13 -22.72
C GLU A 29 4.12 22.72 -23.32
N GLY A 30 2.90 22.32 -23.69
CA GLY A 30 2.59 20.98 -24.19
C GLY A 30 2.59 19.85 -23.16
N ARG A 31 2.88 20.11 -21.87
CA ARG A 31 2.81 19.10 -20.80
C ARG A 31 2.11 19.60 -19.55
N GLN A 32 0.86 19.15 -19.40
CA GLN A 32 0.06 19.32 -18.19
C GLN A 32 0.61 18.48 -17.04
N HIS A 33 0.49 18.98 -15.81
CA HIS A 33 0.74 18.21 -14.61
C HIS A 33 -0.37 17.17 -14.40
N ASP A 34 -0.03 16.11 -13.67
CA ASP A 34 -0.98 15.09 -13.29
C ASP A 34 -1.82 15.59 -12.10
N VAL A 35 -3.05 15.09 -11.97
CA VAL A 35 -3.89 15.34 -10.79
C VAL A 35 -4.11 14.02 -10.07
N HIS A 36 -3.73 13.97 -8.81
CA HIS A 36 -3.79 12.79 -7.96
C HIS A 36 -4.95 12.90 -6.97
N HIS A 37 -5.62 11.78 -6.72
CA HIS A 37 -6.65 11.65 -5.69
C HIS A 37 -6.01 11.39 -4.32
N ILE A 38 -6.22 12.28 -3.35
CA ILE A 38 -5.72 12.15 -1.97
C ILE A 38 -6.30 10.88 -1.33
N THR A 39 -7.64 10.81 -1.29
CA THR A 39 -8.39 9.57 -1.07
C THR A 39 -8.66 8.94 -2.43
N PRO A 40 -8.24 7.70 -2.70
CA PRO A 40 -8.36 7.05 -3.99
C PRO A 40 -9.78 7.02 -4.52
N PHE A 41 -9.89 7.15 -5.84
CA PHE A 41 -11.18 7.14 -6.50
C PHE A 41 -12.00 5.87 -6.23
N ARG A 42 -11.36 4.69 -6.15
CA ARG A 42 -12.05 3.42 -5.88
C ARG A 42 -12.65 3.31 -4.48
N THR A 43 -12.09 4.00 -3.48
CA THR A 43 -12.59 3.99 -2.10
C THR A 43 -14.03 4.50 -2.00
N PHE A 44 -14.44 5.33 -2.94
CA PHE A 44 -15.80 5.86 -3.00
C PHE A 44 -16.81 4.88 -3.58
N GLY A 45 -16.39 3.72 -4.12
CA GLY A 45 -17.33 2.70 -4.59
C GLY A 45 -18.19 3.12 -5.79
N TYR A 46 -17.64 3.95 -6.69
CA TYR A 46 -18.37 4.39 -7.88
C TYR A 46 -18.72 3.21 -8.80
N VAL A 47 -20.01 3.08 -9.13
CA VAL A 47 -20.53 2.10 -10.09
C VAL A 47 -21.27 2.85 -11.21
N PRO A 48 -20.77 2.79 -12.47
CA PRO A 48 -21.39 3.48 -13.60
C PRO A 48 -22.87 3.11 -13.78
N GLY A 49 -23.72 4.14 -13.92
CA GLY A 49 -25.17 3.97 -14.10
C GLY A 49 -25.94 3.57 -12.85
N VAL A 50 -25.25 3.34 -11.71
CA VAL A 50 -25.88 2.95 -10.44
C VAL A 50 -25.79 4.06 -9.40
N ASN A 51 -24.65 4.75 -9.31
CA ASN A 51 -24.46 5.85 -8.37
C ASN A 51 -23.61 6.99 -8.97
N ASP A 52 -23.56 8.11 -8.26
CA ASP A 52 -22.84 9.33 -8.61
C ASP A 52 -21.62 9.59 -7.70
N PHE A 53 -21.13 8.56 -7.00
CA PHE A 53 -20.01 8.69 -6.05
C PHE A 53 -18.70 9.21 -6.68
N TYR A 54 -18.62 9.25 -8.01
CA TYR A 54 -17.56 9.97 -8.72
C TYR A 54 -17.53 11.47 -8.39
N GLU A 55 -18.67 12.09 -8.03
CA GLU A 55 -18.74 13.50 -7.64
C GLU A 55 -18.02 13.75 -6.33
N LEU A 56 -18.25 12.88 -5.34
CA LEU A 56 -17.55 12.92 -4.06
C LEU A 56 -16.04 12.65 -4.24
N ALA A 57 -15.70 11.66 -5.05
CA ALA A 57 -14.32 11.31 -5.34
C ALA A 57 -13.54 12.44 -6.04
N ASN A 58 -14.22 13.19 -6.91
CA ASN A 58 -13.61 14.27 -7.71
C ASN A 58 -13.80 15.66 -7.11
N ARG A 59 -14.24 15.78 -5.86
CA ARG A 59 -14.25 17.06 -5.15
C ARG A 59 -12.85 17.64 -5.11
N LEU A 60 -12.71 18.96 -5.31
CA LEU A 60 -11.41 19.62 -5.37
C LEU A 60 -10.59 19.33 -4.12
N GLU A 61 -11.20 19.28 -2.93
CA GLU A 61 -10.51 19.00 -1.67
C GLU A 61 -9.84 17.62 -1.66
N ASN A 62 -10.30 16.68 -2.48
CA ASN A 62 -9.73 15.35 -2.64
C ASN A 62 -8.70 15.25 -3.79
N LEU A 63 -8.41 16.36 -4.48
CA LEU A 63 -7.50 16.40 -5.64
C LEU A 63 -6.26 17.25 -5.35
N ILE A 64 -5.10 16.82 -5.83
CA ILE A 64 -3.84 17.56 -5.74
C ILE A 64 -3.07 17.54 -7.07
N THR A 65 -2.63 18.71 -7.54
CA THR A 65 -1.82 18.83 -8.76
C THR A 65 -0.36 18.50 -8.49
N LEU A 66 0.20 17.55 -9.25
CA LEU A 66 1.56 17.05 -9.09
C LEU A 66 2.27 16.95 -10.45
N CYS A 67 3.55 17.34 -10.49
CA CYS A 67 4.37 17.01 -11.66
C CYS A 67 4.57 15.49 -11.78
N ALA A 68 4.86 15.00 -12.99
CA ALA A 68 5.00 13.57 -13.24
C ALA A 68 6.03 12.87 -12.31
N ALA A 69 7.10 13.56 -11.90
CA ALA A 69 8.08 13.01 -10.97
C ALA A 69 7.51 12.86 -9.54
N CYS A 70 6.82 13.89 -9.04
CA CYS A 70 6.17 13.87 -7.73
C CYS A 70 5.00 12.89 -7.69
N HIS A 71 4.19 12.85 -8.75
CA HIS A 71 3.08 11.90 -8.87
C HIS A 71 3.58 10.45 -8.81
N ARG A 72 4.61 10.10 -9.59
CA ARG A 72 5.25 8.77 -9.51
C ARG A 72 5.81 8.45 -8.13
N ARG A 73 6.33 9.43 -7.40
CA ARG A 73 6.87 9.23 -6.04
C ARG A 73 5.76 8.87 -5.05
N VAL A 74 4.63 9.57 -5.11
CA VAL A 74 3.46 9.29 -4.26
C VAL A 74 2.90 7.90 -4.54
N GLU A 75 2.71 7.56 -5.81
CA GLU A 75 2.23 6.23 -6.21
C GLU A 75 3.15 5.10 -5.75
N ARG A 76 4.48 5.26 -5.93
CA ARG A 76 5.46 4.27 -5.48
C ARG A 76 5.45 4.09 -3.96
N ALA A 77 5.39 5.19 -3.20
CA ALA A 77 5.35 5.13 -1.74
C ALA A 77 4.08 4.41 -1.26
N ARG A 78 2.94 4.64 -1.92
CA ARG A 78 1.68 3.98 -1.65
C ARG A 78 1.74 2.48 -1.94
N GLY A 79 2.23 2.11 -3.13
CA GLY A 79 2.41 0.71 -3.51
C GLY A 79 3.37 -0.04 -2.58
N ALA A 80 4.51 0.57 -2.23
CA ALA A 80 5.46 -0.01 -1.29
C ALA A 80 4.82 -0.25 0.09
N ARG A 81 4.06 0.72 0.61
CA ARG A 81 3.33 0.54 1.87
C ARG A 81 2.31 -0.59 1.78
N GLY A 82 1.54 -0.68 0.70
CA GLY A 82 0.58 -1.77 0.46
C GLY A 82 1.27 -3.15 0.45
N ALA A 83 2.39 -3.27 -0.25
CA ALA A 83 3.19 -4.50 -0.29
C ALA A 83 3.70 -4.90 1.12
N LEU A 84 4.30 -3.95 1.84
CA LEU A 84 4.82 -4.22 3.19
C LEU A 84 3.72 -4.58 4.17
N SER A 85 2.57 -3.89 4.12
CA SER A 85 1.41 -4.21 4.96
C SER A 85 0.82 -5.58 4.64
N GLY A 86 0.71 -5.94 3.36
CA GLY A 86 0.23 -7.26 2.96
C GLY A 86 1.16 -8.38 3.40
N LEU A 87 2.47 -8.19 3.25
CA LEU A 87 3.48 -9.15 3.71
C LEU A 87 3.48 -9.25 5.24
N ALA A 88 3.45 -8.13 5.96
CA ALA A 88 3.41 -8.13 7.42
C ALA A 88 2.16 -8.83 7.98
N TYR A 89 1.00 -8.63 7.34
CA TYR A 89 -0.23 -9.34 7.69
C TYR A 89 -0.05 -10.86 7.54
N LEU A 90 0.49 -11.28 6.40
CA LEU A 90 0.72 -12.69 6.09
C LEU A 90 1.71 -13.34 7.07
N LEU A 91 2.88 -12.73 7.28
CA LEU A 91 3.90 -13.24 8.20
C LEU A 91 3.35 -13.33 9.63
N ARG A 92 2.62 -12.32 10.11
CA ARG A 92 2.00 -12.33 11.44
C ARG A 92 0.98 -13.46 11.60
N ASN A 93 0.25 -13.83 10.55
CA ASN A 93 -0.73 -14.92 10.61
C ASN A 93 -0.10 -16.30 10.46
N LEU A 94 1.05 -16.41 9.79
CA LEU A 94 1.79 -17.67 9.66
C LEU A 94 2.65 -17.97 10.89
N ALA A 95 3.28 -16.95 11.50
CA ALA A 95 4.21 -17.12 12.60
C ALA A 95 3.67 -17.99 13.77
N PRO A 96 2.40 -17.87 14.20
CA PRO A 96 1.84 -18.72 15.26
C PRO A 96 1.88 -20.22 14.93
N LEU A 97 1.81 -20.61 13.66
CA LEU A 97 1.88 -22.02 13.24
C LEU A 97 3.29 -22.61 13.40
N TYR A 98 4.32 -21.77 13.32
CA TYR A 98 5.72 -22.17 13.46
C TYR A 98 6.17 -22.13 14.92
N LEU A 99 5.66 -21.15 15.68
CA LEU A 99 6.02 -20.94 17.07
C LEU A 99 5.11 -21.66 18.07
N MET A 100 4.01 -22.25 17.60
CA MET A 100 2.99 -22.89 18.44
C MET A 100 2.45 -21.94 19.53
N CYS A 101 2.26 -20.66 19.19
CA CYS A 101 1.77 -19.61 20.08
C CYS A 101 0.36 -19.12 19.71
N ASP A 102 -0.23 -18.24 20.51
CA ASP A 102 -1.50 -17.60 20.16
C ASP A 102 -1.26 -16.48 19.12
N PRO A 103 -2.17 -16.27 18.14
CA PRO A 103 -2.07 -15.14 17.20
C PRO A 103 -2.02 -13.75 17.86
N GLY A 104 -2.52 -13.64 19.10
CA GLY A 104 -2.49 -12.46 19.94
C GLY A 104 -1.14 -12.20 20.63
N ASP A 105 -0.21 -13.15 20.59
CA ASP A 105 1.11 -13.00 21.24
C ASP A 105 2.09 -12.17 20.39
N LEU A 106 1.85 -12.06 19.08
CA LEU A 106 2.71 -11.37 18.14
C LEU A 106 2.04 -10.11 17.55
N GLY A 107 2.82 -9.03 17.54
CA GLY A 107 2.52 -7.78 16.87
C GLY A 107 3.31 -7.64 15.57
N ALA A 108 2.83 -6.76 14.69
CA ALA A 108 3.53 -6.37 13.47
C ALA A 108 3.42 -4.85 13.29
N ALA A 109 4.53 -4.20 12.96
CA ALA A 109 4.58 -2.80 12.60
C ALA A 109 5.19 -2.64 11.20
N VAL A 110 4.67 -1.68 10.44
CA VAL A 110 5.12 -1.41 9.07
C VAL A 110 5.53 0.04 8.95
N GLN A 111 6.77 0.25 8.53
CA GLN A 111 7.34 1.56 8.28
C GLN A 111 7.80 1.59 6.82
N ALA A 112 7.18 2.47 6.02
CA ALA A 112 7.63 2.68 4.63
C ALA A 112 9.06 3.23 4.57
N ARG A 113 9.50 3.88 5.66
CA ARG A 113 10.86 4.33 5.90
C ARG A 113 11.11 4.36 7.41
N ALA A 114 11.88 3.42 7.92
CA ALA A 114 12.30 3.42 9.32
C ALA A 114 13.27 4.58 9.59
N PRO A 115 13.12 5.35 10.68
CA PRO A 115 14.04 6.44 11.03
C PRO A 115 15.49 5.98 11.20
N GLU A 116 15.70 4.76 11.69
CA GLU A 116 16.99 4.22 12.10
C GLU A 116 17.82 3.79 10.90
N THR A 117 17.19 3.16 9.90
CA THR A 117 17.87 2.61 8.72
C THR A 117 17.63 3.42 7.45
N GLY A 118 16.58 4.25 7.41
CA GLY A 118 16.13 4.93 6.20
C GLY A 118 15.55 4.00 5.14
N LEU A 119 15.36 2.71 5.46
CA LEU A 119 14.83 1.68 4.56
C LEU A 119 13.39 1.29 4.94
N PRO A 120 12.63 0.69 4.03
CA PRO A 120 11.34 0.09 4.38
C PRO A 120 11.54 -1.09 5.34
N THR A 121 10.71 -1.20 6.36
CA THR A 121 10.89 -2.18 7.45
C THR A 121 9.56 -2.77 7.90
N ILE A 122 9.53 -4.09 8.05
CA ILE A 122 8.50 -4.84 8.75
C ILE A 122 9.12 -5.33 10.06
N THR A 123 8.49 -4.99 11.18
CA THR A 123 8.96 -5.41 12.51
C THR A 123 7.93 -6.34 13.12
N LEU A 124 8.32 -7.58 13.41
CA LEU A 124 7.55 -8.53 14.20
C LEU A 124 8.08 -8.52 15.64
N TYR A 125 7.18 -8.46 16.62
CA TYR A 125 7.56 -8.27 18.02
C TYR A 125 6.60 -8.98 18.98
N ASP A 126 7.11 -9.35 20.15
CA ASP A 126 6.32 -9.92 21.23
C ASP A 126 5.39 -8.87 21.83
N ARG A 127 4.11 -9.20 22.01
CA ARG A 127 3.16 -8.31 22.69
C ARG A 127 3.23 -8.43 24.21
N ALA A 128 3.84 -9.50 24.71
CA ALA A 128 4.11 -9.67 26.13
C ALA A 128 5.09 -8.58 26.64
N PRO A 129 4.75 -7.85 27.73
CA PRO A 129 5.68 -6.90 28.33
C PRO A 129 7.02 -7.56 28.70
N GLY A 130 8.13 -6.94 28.30
CA GLY A 130 9.48 -7.48 28.52
C GLY A 130 9.94 -8.53 27.50
N GLY A 131 9.07 -8.97 26.59
CA GLY A 131 9.38 -9.98 25.59
C GLY A 131 9.24 -11.40 26.14
N SER A 132 8.70 -12.30 25.31
CA SER A 132 8.58 -13.73 25.60
C SER A 132 9.59 -14.59 24.82
N GLY A 133 10.35 -13.97 23.91
CA GLY A 133 11.34 -14.65 23.07
C GLY A 133 10.78 -15.20 21.75
N LEU A 134 9.49 -14.99 21.46
CA LEU A 134 8.87 -15.48 20.23
C LEU A 134 9.49 -14.80 19.00
N SER A 135 9.65 -13.48 19.03
CA SER A 135 10.28 -12.69 17.98
C SER A 135 11.75 -13.07 17.73
N ALA A 136 12.49 -13.42 18.78
CA ALA A 136 13.86 -13.90 18.65
C ALA A 136 13.92 -15.27 17.96
N HIS A 137 13.07 -16.22 18.38
CA HIS A 137 13.00 -17.52 17.74
C HIS A 137 12.47 -17.43 16.30
N LEU A 138 11.50 -16.54 16.04
CA LEU A 138 10.99 -16.28 14.70
C LEU A 138 12.06 -15.74 13.76
N TYR A 139 13.00 -14.95 14.30
CA TYR A 139 14.15 -14.48 13.54
C TYR A 139 15.07 -15.64 13.12
N GLU A 140 15.17 -16.72 13.89
CA GLU A 140 15.91 -17.92 13.47
C GLU A 140 15.18 -18.67 12.35
N LEU A 141 13.84 -18.66 12.37
CA LEU A 141 12.96 -19.35 11.41
C LEU A 141 12.52 -18.48 10.22
N HIS A 142 13.09 -17.28 10.05
CA HIS A 142 12.55 -16.28 9.13
C HIS A 142 12.56 -16.75 7.66
N ASP A 143 13.58 -17.49 7.23
CA ASP A 143 13.67 -18.05 5.88
C ASP A 143 12.53 -19.03 5.59
N GLU A 144 12.24 -19.92 6.54
CA GLU A 144 11.11 -20.87 6.43
C GLU A 144 9.77 -20.14 6.38
N LEU A 145 9.63 -19.08 7.18
CA LEU A 145 8.43 -18.27 7.23
C LEU A 145 8.19 -17.50 5.91
N LEU A 146 9.26 -16.96 5.30
CA LEU A 146 9.19 -16.28 4.01
C LEU A 146 8.83 -17.25 2.87
N ALA A 147 9.43 -18.43 2.85
CA ALA A 147 9.09 -19.48 1.89
C ALA A 147 7.62 -19.91 2.00
N ALA A 148 7.11 -20.05 3.24
CA ALA A 148 5.71 -20.36 3.50
C ALA A 148 4.77 -19.24 3.05
N ALA A 149 5.15 -17.98 3.29
CA ALA A 149 4.41 -16.81 2.81
C ALA A 149 4.30 -16.83 1.28
N ARG A 150 5.39 -17.16 0.57
CA ARG A 150 5.39 -17.30 -0.89
C ARG A 150 4.44 -18.41 -1.36
N ASP A 151 4.46 -19.58 -0.73
CA ASP A 151 3.56 -20.69 -1.08
C ASP A 151 2.08 -20.31 -0.91
N VAL A 152 1.74 -19.64 0.19
CA VAL A 152 0.37 -19.18 0.45
C VAL A 152 -0.09 -18.17 -0.60
N VAL A 153 0.74 -17.17 -0.92
CA VAL A 153 0.39 -16.13 -1.91
C VAL A 153 0.22 -16.73 -3.30
N THR A 154 1.10 -17.63 -3.72
CA THR A 154 1.04 -18.25 -5.06
C THR A 154 -0.14 -19.21 -5.21
N ARG A 155 -0.48 -20.00 -4.17
CA ARG A 155 -1.60 -20.96 -4.23
C ARG A 155 -2.97 -20.35 -4.00
N CYS A 156 -3.06 -19.20 -3.33
CA CYS A 156 -4.34 -18.57 -3.07
C CYS A 156 -5.03 -18.17 -4.40
N PRO A 157 -6.31 -18.51 -4.63
CA PRO A 157 -7.00 -18.20 -5.90
C PRO A 157 -7.46 -16.74 -6.01
N CYS A 158 -7.27 -15.91 -4.97
CA CYS A 158 -7.75 -14.54 -4.99
C CYS A 158 -6.99 -13.67 -6.02
N ALA A 159 -7.67 -12.66 -6.56
CA ALA A 159 -7.10 -11.75 -7.55
C ALA A 159 -6.23 -10.65 -6.90
N ALA A 160 -6.74 -9.96 -5.88
CA ALA A 160 -6.10 -8.76 -5.33
C ALA A 160 -5.56 -8.92 -3.90
N GLY A 161 -5.99 -9.96 -3.19
CA GLY A 161 -5.74 -10.18 -1.76
C GLY A 161 -7.01 -10.58 -1.01
N CYS A 162 -6.89 -11.44 0.00
CA CYS A 162 -7.99 -11.85 0.86
C CYS A 162 -7.50 -12.15 2.29
N PRO A 163 -8.39 -12.25 3.29
CA PRO A 163 -8.02 -12.58 4.67
C PRO A 163 -7.21 -13.88 4.82
N GLY A 164 -7.29 -14.80 3.86
CA GLY A 164 -6.52 -16.05 3.86
C GLY A 164 -5.10 -15.94 3.28
N CYS A 165 -4.67 -14.78 2.77
CA CYS A 165 -3.31 -14.58 2.27
C CYS A 165 -2.72 -13.23 2.77
N VAL A 166 -2.58 -12.24 1.90
CA VAL A 166 -2.01 -10.91 2.18
C VAL A 166 -2.95 -9.98 2.96
N GLY A 167 -4.07 -10.50 3.44
CA GLY A 167 -5.13 -9.74 4.08
C GLY A 167 -6.13 -9.18 3.09
N PRO A 168 -7.24 -8.60 3.58
CA PRO A 168 -8.16 -7.89 2.72
C PRO A 168 -7.37 -6.81 1.99
N ALA A 169 -7.54 -6.73 0.67
CA ALA A 169 -7.15 -5.51 -0.02
C ALA A 169 -7.90 -4.37 0.71
N GLY A 170 -7.18 -3.44 1.35
CA GLY A 170 -7.82 -2.19 1.76
C GLY A 170 -8.52 -1.59 0.54
N ASP A 171 -9.59 -0.81 0.73
CA ASP A 171 -10.52 -0.32 -0.32
C ASP A 171 -9.89 0.61 -1.38
N VAL A 172 -8.73 0.25 -1.91
CA VAL A 172 -7.83 1.10 -2.65
C VAL A 172 -7.02 0.23 -3.60
N GLU A 173 -7.00 0.66 -4.85
CA GLU A 173 -5.96 0.45 -5.87
C GLU A 173 -4.58 0.04 -5.32
N CYS A 174 -4.45 -1.25 -5.03
CA CYS A 174 -3.27 -2.04 -5.29
C CYS A 174 -3.72 -3.49 -5.40
N ASP A 175 -3.26 -4.17 -6.44
CA ASP A 175 -3.21 -5.62 -6.43
C ASP A 175 -2.16 -6.01 -5.37
N THR A 176 -2.56 -5.97 -4.09
CA THR A 176 -1.70 -6.20 -2.93
C THR A 176 -1.01 -7.53 -3.09
N LYS A 177 -1.73 -8.54 -3.60
CA LYS A 177 -1.19 -9.85 -3.90
C LYS A 177 -0.04 -9.78 -4.90
N ALA A 178 -0.21 -9.13 -6.05
CA ALA A 178 0.86 -8.97 -7.03
C ALA A 178 2.05 -8.17 -6.48
N LEU A 179 1.78 -7.12 -5.69
CA LEU A 179 2.84 -6.33 -5.07
C LEU A 179 3.64 -7.12 -4.01
N VAL A 180 2.97 -7.91 -3.18
CA VAL A 180 3.60 -8.79 -2.20
C VAL A 180 4.40 -9.89 -2.90
N THR A 181 3.87 -10.48 -3.98
CA THR A 181 4.58 -11.48 -4.78
C THR A 181 5.91 -10.93 -5.29
N ARG A 182 5.87 -9.74 -5.90
CA ARG A 182 7.08 -9.06 -6.39
C ARG A 182 8.04 -8.67 -5.27
N LEU A 183 7.53 -8.34 -4.10
CA LEU A 183 8.35 -8.03 -2.93
C LEU A 183 9.07 -9.28 -2.42
N LEU A 184 8.37 -10.42 -2.30
CA LEU A 184 8.97 -11.70 -1.92
C LEU A 184 10.04 -12.14 -2.92
N GLU A 185 9.78 -12.04 -4.22
CA GLU A 185 10.77 -12.31 -5.27
C GLU A 185 12.02 -11.43 -5.16
N ALA A 186 11.86 -10.17 -4.77
CA ALA A 186 12.99 -9.25 -4.59
C ALA A 186 13.80 -9.53 -3.32
N ILE A 187 13.19 -10.12 -2.28
CA ILE A 187 13.87 -10.51 -1.03
C ILE A 187 14.64 -11.82 -1.21
N GLU A 188 14.05 -12.80 -1.90
CA GLU A 188 14.67 -14.13 -2.12
C GLU A 188 15.71 -14.14 -3.25
N GLY A 189 15.72 -13.11 -4.10
CA GLY A 189 16.57 -13.02 -5.31
C GLY A 189 17.92 -12.35 -5.13
N GLU A 190 18.44 -12.24 -3.90
CA GLU A 190 19.82 -11.79 -3.61
C GLU A 190 20.85 -12.91 -3.78
#